data_AF-A0A3N1DBN2-F1
#
_entry.id   AF-A0A3N1DBN2-F1
#
_cell.length_a   1.000
_cell.length_b   1.000
_cell.length_c   1.000
_cell.angle_alpha   90.00
_cell.angle_beta   90.00
_cell.angle_gamma   90.00
#
_symmetry.space_group_name_H-M   'P 1'
#
loop_
_entity.id
_entity.type
_entity.pdbx_description
1 polymer ?
#
loop_
_entity_poly.entity_id
_entity_poly.type
_entity_poly.pdbx_seq_one_letter_code
_entity_poly.pdbx_strand_id
1 'polypeptide(L)'
;MRRLISAGLAAVAVGLCLTATPAQADNTYTPTEADFADCPAKPAGASDWTCFVLTALDGQFRLKNMKARITSPYRLTIGQGNVNGTKTAVLGSLKGDPVPFVTGLLGTPLEIPDPTGWQVQIEATGEVSPGALVPSKVGLKARLIGDGLGANCYIGSDTAPVVIAPRIQWTLPWLVSGKLLTRAKVYDDVFAIDWATGCENQLPNVLIGAANATSNHFDATWAIRHKTF
;
A
#
# COMPACT_ATOMS: atom_id res chain seq x y z
N MET A 1 -7.30 -79.26 -11.36
CA MET A 1 -6.94 -78.38 -12.49
C MET A 1 -6.84 -76.94 -11.99
N ARG A 2 -5.71 -76.29 -12.33
CA ARG A 2 -5.43 -74.84 -12.43
C ARG A 2 -6.14 -73.83 -11.51
N ARG A 3 -5.31 -73.28 -10.61
CA ARG A 3 -5.09 -71.85 -10.25
C ARG A 3 -6.19 -70.84 -10.59
N LEU A 4 -6.48 -69.94 -9.63
CA LEU A 4 -6.09 -68.52 -9.73
C LEU A 4 -6.17 -67.84 -8.35
N ILE A 5 -5.04 -67.23 -7.97
CA ILE A 5 -4.81 -66.33 -6.84
C ILE A 5 -5.29 -64.94 -7.28
N SER A 6 -5.96 -64.19 -6.41
CA SER A 6 -6.14 -62.74 -6.62
C SER A 6 -6.00 -62.03 -5.28
N ALA A 7 -4.81 -61.47 -5.10
CA ALA A 7 -4.46 -60.56 -4.03
C ALA A 7 -5.19 -59.23 -4.25
N GLY A 8 -5.97 -58.79 -3.25
CA GLY A 8 -6.57 -57.46 -3.24
C GLY A 8 -5.53 -56.42 -2.86
N LEU A 9 -5.13 -55.57 -3.82
CA LEU A 9 -4.34 -54.38 -3.55
C LEU A 9 -5.20 -53.32 -2.87
N ALA A 10 -4.83 -52.95 -1.65
CA ALA A 10 -5.28 -51.72 -1.00
C ALA A 10 -4.58 -50.52 -1.65
N ALA A 11 -5.33 -49.70 -2.38
CA ALA A 11 -4.84 -48.41 -2.88
C ALA A 11 -5.16 -47.31 -1.86
N VAL A 12 -4.13 -46.86 -1.14
CA VAL A 12 -4.19 -45.66 -0.31
C VAL A 12 -4.13 -44.44 -1.24
N ALA A 13 -5.25 -43.77 -1.43
CA ALA A 13 -5.30 -42.48 -2.13
C ALA A 13 -4.78 -41.39 -1.20
N VAL A 14 -3.51 -41.00 -1.38
CA VAL A 14 -2.94 -39.81 -0.74
C VAL A 14 -3.46 -38.58 -1.50
N GLY A 15 -4.47 -37.92 -0.94
CA GLY A 15 -4.98 -36.65 -1.43
C GLY A 15 -3.93 -35.55 -1.26
N LEU A 16 -3.27 -35.17 -2.35
CA LEU A 16 -2.46 -33.95 -2.43
C LEU A 16 -3.39 -32.73 -2.37
N CYS A 17 -3.61 -32.21 -1.17
CA CYS A 17 -4.13 -30.86 -0.99
C CYS A 17 -3.09 -29.86 -1.51
N LEU A 18 -3.20 -29.52 -2.79
CA LEU A 18 -2.55 -28.35 -3.37
C LEU A 18 -3.22 -27.11 -2.76
N THR A 19 -2.62 -26.58 -1.70
CA THR A 19 -2.92 -25.22 -1.23
C THR A 19 -2.40 -24.27 -2.31
N ALA A 20 -3.27 -23.91 -3.25
CA ALA A 20 -3.00 -22.83 -4.19
C ALA A 20 -2.89 -21.55 -3.38
N THR A 21 -1.66 -21.13 -3.08
CA THR A 21 -1.38 -19.76 -2.65
C THR A 21 -1.85 -18.83 -3.77
N PRO A 22 -2.68 -17.81 -3.50
CA PRO A 22 -3.07 -16.86 -4.54
C PRO A 22 -1.79 -16.29 -5.16
N ALA A 23 -1.72 -16.34 -6.49
CA ALA A 23 -0.64 -15.75 -7.25
C ALA A 23 -0.60 -14.25 -6.91
N GLN A 24 0.40 -13.84 -6.12
CA GLN A 24 0.74 -12.43 -6.01
C GLN A 24 1.12 -11.98 -7.42
N ALA A 25 0.49 -10.91 -7.90
CA ALA A 25 0.96 -10.25 -9.10
C ALA A 25 2.40 -9.79 -8.83
N ASP A 26 3.38 -10.44 -9.45
CA ASP A 26 4.76 -9.99 -9.43
C ASP A 26 4.82 -8.68 -10.21
N ASN A 27 4.62 -7.58 -9.51
CA ASN A 27 4.94 -6.26 -10.03
C ASN A 27 6.45 -6.22 -10.23
N THR A 28 6.89 -6.39 -11.49
CA THR A 28 8.30 -6.36 -11.90
C THR A 28 8.88 -4.95 -11.76
N TYR A 29 9.14 -4.55 -10.52
CA TYR A 29 9.87 -3.34 -10.21
C TYR A 29 11.36 -3.55 -10.49
N THR A 30 11.91 -2.74 -11.40
CA THR A 30 13.35 -2.70 -11.68
C THR A 30 13.93 -1.39 -11.17
N PRO A 31 14.88 -1.41 -10.22
CA PRO A 31 15.46 -0.19 -9.67
C PRO A 31 16.34 0.58 -10.66
N THR A 32 16.06 1.87 -10.84
CA THR A 32 16.85 2.75 -11.73
C THR A 32 17.26 4.05 -11.04
N GLU A 33 18.23 4.79 -11.57
CA GLU A 33 18.55 6.11 -11.02
C GLU A 33 17.39 7.11 -11.15
N ALA A 34 16.49 6.90 -12.11
CA ALA A 34 15.28 7.71 -12.28
C ALA A 34 14.33 7.62 -11.08
N ASP A 35 14.46 6.60 -10.23
CA ASP A 35 13.68 6.50 -9.00
C ASP A 35 13.95 7.67 -8.04
N PHE A 36 15.13 8.29 -8.12
CA PHE A 36 15.53 9.44 -7.31
C PHE A 36 15.19 10.79 -7.96
N ALA A 37 14.48 10.82 -9.08
CA ALA A 37 14.17 12.06 -9.80
C ALA A 37 13.31 13.04 -8.99
N ASP A 38 12.45 12.52 -8.11
CA ASP A 38 11.56 13.31 -7.25
C ASP A 38 12.18 13.60 -5.86
N CYS A 39 13.49 13.38 -5.68
CA CYS A 39 14.14 13.65 -4.40
C CYS A 39 14.15 15.15 -4.10
N PRO A 40 13.67 15.58 -2.92
CA PRO A 40 13.80 16.97 -2.50
C PRO A 40 15.27 17.38 -2.41
N ALA A 41 15.57 18.60 -2.87
CA ALA A 41 16.88 19.19 -2.70
C ALA A 41 17.25 19.29 -1.21
N LYS A 42 18.56 19.15 -0.92
CA LYS A 42 19.10 19.32 0.42
C LYS A 42 18.81 20.75 0.94
N PRO A 43 18.07 20.91 2.05
CA PRO A 43 17.82 22.23 2.62
C PRO A 43 19.11 22.91 3.07
N ALA A 44 19.12 24.25 3.04
CA ALA A 44 20.22 25.01 3.63
C ALA A 44 20.34 24.72 5.14
N GLY A 45 21.57 24.55 5.63
CA GLY A 45 21.82 24.20 7.03
C GLY A 45 21.58 22.73 7.39
N ALA A 46 21.31 21.88 6.40
CA ALA A 46 21.26 20.44 6.59
C ALA A 46 22.67 19.86 6.81
N SER A 47 22.94 19.28 7.99
CA SER A 47 24.21 18.58 8.27
C SER A 47 24.25 17.20 7.62
N ASP A 48 23.10 16.53 7.53
CA ASP A 48 22.86 15.33 6.75
C ASP A 48 21.57 15.46 5.93
N TRP A 49 21.51 14.77 4.80
CA TRP A 49 20.29 14.68 3.99
C TRP A 49 20.26 13.39 3.21
N THR A 50 19.23 12.59 3.43
CA THR A 50 19.02 11.31 2.74
C THR A 50 17.64 11.31 2.09
N CYS A 51 17.60 11.07 0.79
CA CYS A 51 16.36 10.78 0.08
C CYS A 51 16.04 9.30 0.20
N PHE A 52 14.82 9.00 0.60
CA PHE A 52 14.23 7.67 0.64
C PHE A 52 13.18 7.57 -0.47
N VAL A 53 13.30 6.53 -1.28
CA VAL A 53 12.31 6.15 -2.30
C VAL A 53 11.72 4.83 -1.86
N LEU A 54 10.46 4.88 -1.47
CA LEU A 54 9.69 3.72 -1.06
C LEU A 54 8.76 3.39 -2.22
N THR A 55 8.85 2.18 -2.78
CA THR A 55 7.94 1.69 -3.82
C THR A 55 7.12 0.52 -3.27
N ALA A 56 5.82 0.72 -3.04
CA ALA A 56 4.87 -0.33 -2.69
C ALA A 56 4.62 -1.20 -3.92
N LEU A 57 4.93 -2.49 -3.81
CA LEU A 57 4.83 -3.46 -4.90
C LEU A 57 3.53 -4.24 -4.86
N ASP A 58 3.03 -4.47 -3.65
CA ASP A 58 1.74 -5.05 -3.36
C ASP A 58 1.23 -4.45 -2.07
N GLY A 59 -0.06 -4.68 -1.81
CA GLY A 59 -0.70 -4.23 -0.59
C GLY A 59 -2.18 -4.01 -0.76
N GLN A 60 -2.78 -3.50 0.30
CA GLN A 60 -4.19 -3.18 0.35
C GLN A 60 -4.44 -1.99 1.27
N PHE A 61 -5.52 -1.30 0.98
CA PHE A 61 -6.09 -0.27 1.83
C PHE A 61 -7.51 -0.69 2.19
N ARG A 62 -7.87 -0.59 3.45
CA ARG A 62 -9.21 -0.82 3.95
C ARG A 62 -9.72 0.47 4.57
N LEU A 63 -10.76 1.01 3.95
CA LEU A 63 -11.52 2.15 4.43
C LEU A 63 -12.83 1.59 5.00
N LYS A 64 -12.80 1.25 6.28
CA LYS A 64 -13.89 0.57 7.01
C LYS A 64 -14.41 -0.71 6.33
N ASN A 65 -15.45 -0.61 5.52
CA ASN A 65 -16.09 -1.75 4.85
C ASN A 65 -15.58 -1.97 3.43
N MET A 66 -14.91 -0.98 2.85
CA MET A 66 -14.39 -1.06 1.49
C MET A 66 -12.91 -1.40 1.50
N LYS A 67 -12.52 -2.32 0.63
CA LYS A 67 -11.14 -2.78 0.48
C LYS A 67 -10.66 -2.45 -0.93
N ALA A 68 -9.49 -1.83 -1.04
CA ALA A 68 -8.81 -1.57 -2.30
C ALA A 68 -7.50 -2.36 -2.33
N ARG A 69 -7.12 -2.88 -3.50
CA ARG A 69 -5.90 -3.69 -3.67
C ARG A 69 -4.94 -3.02 -4.63
N ILE A 70 -3.70 -2.81 -4.18
CA ILE A 70 -2.63 -2.25 -4.99
C ILE A 70 -2.32 -3.25 -6.12
N THR A 71 -2.61 -2.85 -7.36
CA THR A 71 -2.33 -3.65 -8.56
C THR A 71 -1.16 -3.12 -9.37
N SER A 72 -0.81 -1.83 -9.24
CA SER A 72 0.39 -1.22 -9.81
C SER A 72 1.23 -0.52 -8.73
N PRO A 73 2.55 -0.33 -8.95
CA PRO A 73 3.42 0.23 -7.92
C PRO A 73 3.05 1.65 -7.49
N TYR A 74 3.00 1.87 -6.18
CA TYR A 74 2.90 3.22 -5.58
C TYR A 74 4.28 3.67 -5.09
N ARG A 75 4.68 4.90 -5.40
CA ARG A 75 5.97 5.46 -5.03
C ARG A 75 5.84 6.68 -4.15
N LEU A 76 6.41 6.59 -2.96
CA LEU A 76 6.58 7.67 -2.01
C LEU A 76 8.06 8.07 -1.96
N THR A 77 8.35 9.34 -2.23
CA THR A 77 9.69 9.91 -2.19
C THR A 77 9.75 10.97 -1.11
N ILE A 78 10.70 10.86 -0.19
CA ILE A 78 10.86 11.76 0.96
C ILE A 78 12.34 12.05 1.18
N GLY A 79 12.69 13.32 1.39
CA GLY A 79 14.00 13.71 1.91
C GLY A 79 13.95 13.86 3.43
N GLN A 80 14.93 13.31 4.14
CA GLN A 80 15.00 13.41 5.60
C GLN A 80 16.43 13.72 6.03
N GLY A 81 16.57 14.49 7.11
CA GLY A 81 17.87 14.77 7.70
C GLY A 81 17.79 15.74 8.87
N ASN A 82 18.95 16.18 9.34
CA ASN A 82 19.09 17.16 10.41
C ASN A 82 19.35 18.55 9.82
N VAL A 83 18.41 19.46 10.00
CA VAL A 83 18.48 20.86 9.56
C VAL A 83 18.62 21.73 10.81
N ASN A 84 19.75 22.43 10.95
CA ASN A 84 20.02 23.31 12.09
C ASN A 84 19.78 22.65 13.47
N GLY A 85 20.19 21.39 13.63
CA GLY A 85 20.02 20.63 14.87
C GLY A 85 18.69 19.88 15.00
N THR A 86 17.73 20.11 14.09
CA THR A 86 16.38 19.53 14.16
C THR A 86 16.19 18.45 13.10
N LYS A 87 15.63 17.29 13.46
CA LYS A 87 15.22 16.29 12.46
C LYS A 87 14.05 16.82 11.65
N THR A 88 14.18 16.79 10.33
CA THR A 88 13.21 17.31 9.38
C THR A 88 12.98 16.29 8.28
N ALA A 89 11.74 16.23 7.79
CA ALA A 89 11.38 15.50 6.59
C ALA A 89 10.68 16.45 5.61
N VAL A 90 10.89 16.23 4.32
CA VAL A 90 10.25 16.96 3.22
C VAL A 90 9.72 15.94 2.25
N LEU A 91 8.44 16.07 1.89
CA LEU A 91 7.83 15.24 0.87
C LEU A 91 8.37 15.65 -0.51
N GLY A 92 8.83 14.68 -1.28
CA GLY A 92 9.16 14.85 -2.70
C GLY A 92 7.95 14.61 -3.58
N SER A 93 7.43 13.38 -3.55
CA SER A 93 6.25 13.01 -4.33
C SER A 93 5.54 11.78 -3.76
N LEU A 94 4.24 11.69 -4.02
CA LEU A 94 3.48 10.44 -3.96
C LEU A 94 2.87 10.19 -5.35
N LYS A 95 3.22 9.08 -5.99
CA LYS A 95 2.78 8.72 -7.34
C LYS A 95 2.25 7.28 -7.35
N GLY A 96 1.18 7.05 -8.08
CA GLY A 96 0.58 5.74 -8.28
C GLY A 96 -0.75 5.89 -8.98
N ASP A 97 -1.22 4.83 -9.63
CA ASP A 97 -2.49 4.86 -10.34
C ASP A 97 -3.67 4.72 -9.37
N PRO A 98 -4.90 5.07 -9.77
CA PRO A 98 -6.07 4.76 -8.98
C PRO A 98 -6.16 3.26 -8.65
N VAL A 99 -6.45 2.97 -7.37
CA VAL A 99 -6.51 1.61 -6.84
C VAL A 99 -7.96 1.14 -6.86
N PRO A 100 -8.30 0.04 -7.54
CA PRO A 100 -9.68 -0.43 -7.59
C PRO A 100 -10.14 -0.98 -6.24
N PHE A 101 -11.40 -0.70 -5.88
CA PHE A 101 -12.06 -1.42 -4.80
C PHE A 101 -12.39 -2.85 -5.24
N VAL A 102 -12.29 -3.77 -4.28
CA VAL A 102 -12.51 -5.19 -4.46
C VAL A 102 -13.41 -5.73 -3.35
N THR A 103 -14.22 -6.71 -3.70
CA THR A 103 -15.08 -7.44 -2.75
C THR A 103 -14.72 -8.92 -2.74
N GLY A 104 -14.95 -9.57 -1.59
CA GLY A 104 -14.72 -11.00 -1.44
C GLY A 104 -15.87 -11.81 -2.03
N LEU A 105 -15.56 -12.91 -2.71
CA LEU A 105 -16.56 -13.87 -3.18
C LEU A 105 -16.89 -14.86 -2.05
N LEU A 106 -18.15 -14.86 -1.59
CA LEU A 106 -18.63 -15.67 -0.46
C LEU A 106 -18.24 -17.14 -0.60
N GLY A 107 -17.70 -17.72 0.48
CA GLY A 107 -17.25 -19.10 0.52
C GLY A 107 -15.94 -19.38 -0.21
N THR A 108 -15.23 -18.35 -0.70
CA THR A 108 -13.95 -18.48 -1.39
C THR A 108 -12.92 -17.45 -0.89
N PRO A 109 -11.62 -17.69 -1.10
CA PRO A 109 -10.58 -16.68 -0.86
C PRO A 109 -10.44 -15.68 -2.03
N LEU A 110 -11.29 -15.77 -3.06
CA LEU A 110 -11.15 -14.96 -4.26
C LEU A 110 -11.74 -13.56 -4.06
N GLU A 111 -11.10 -12.59 -4.69
CA GLU A 111 -11.56 -11.20 -4.74
C GLU A 111 -11.94 -10.86 -6.17
N ILE A 112 -13.03 -10.14 -6.32
CA ILE A 112 -13.52 -9.62 -7.59
C ILE A 112 -13.63 -8.09 -7.50
N PRO A 113 -13.62 -7.38 -8.64
CA PRO A 113 -13.90 -5.94 -8.65
C PRO A 113 -15.19 -5.63 -7.89
N ASP A 114 -15.17 -4.58 -7.08
CA ASP A 114 -16.35 -4.17 -6.32
C ASP A 114 -17.47 -3.72 -7.28
N PRO A 115 -18.74 -4.07 -7.03
CA PRO A 115 -19.85 -3.73 -7.94
C PRO A 115 -20.05 -2.23 -8.19
N THR A 116 -19.52 -1.36 -7.32
CA THR A 116 -19.53 0.09 -7.56
C THR A 116 -18.66 0.50 -8.75
N GLY A 117 -17.66 -0.31 -9.11
CA GLY A 117 -16.63 0.05 -10.09
C GLY A 117 -15.72 1.19 -9.63
N TRP A 118 -15.83 1.62 -8.37
CA TRP A 118 -15.07 2.75 -7.85
C TRP A 118 -13.60 2.40 -7.64
N GLN A 119 -12.79 3.44 -7.66
CA GLN A 119 -11.36 3.41 -7.41
C GLN A 119 -11.00 4.50 -6.40
N VAL A 120 -9.85 4.34 -5.75
CA VAL A 120 -9.30 5.34 -4.84
C VAL A 120 -7.91 5.77 -5.31
N GLN A 121 -7.74 7.08 -5.53
CA GLN A 121 -6.44 7.68 -5.76
C GLN A 121 -5.94 8.26 -4.44
N ILE A 122 -4.76 7.82 -4.00
CA ILE A 122 -4.12 8.38 -2.81
C ILE A 122 -3.25 9.57 -3.25
N GLU A 123 -3.43 10.69 -2.57
CA GLU A 123 -2.69 11.93 -2.78
C GLU A 123 -2.07 12.35 -1.44
N ALA A 124 -0.87 12.93 -1.50
CA ALA A 124 -0.21 13.43 -0.30
C ALA A 124 -0.57 14.91 -0.07
N THR A 125 -0.73 15.30 1.20
CA THR A 125 -1.08 16.68 1.58
C THR A 125 0.15 17.56 1.83
N GLY A 126 1.34 16.96 1.81
CA GLY A 126 2.60 17.62 2.16
C GLY A 126 3.01 17.43 3.62
N GLU A 127 2.10 17.02 4.50
CA GLU A 127 2.44 16.69 5.89
C GLU A 127 3.29 15.41 5.94
N VAL A 128 4.50 15.52 6.49
CA VAL A 128 5.39 14.38 6.72
C VAL A 128 6.23 14.62 7.98
N SER A 129 6.39 13.59 8.80
CA SER A 129 7.29 13.62 9.97
C SER A 129 8.48 12.70 9.77
N PRO A 130 9.68 13.10 10.24
CA PRO A 130 10.88 12.28 10.09
C PRO A 130 10.75 10.95 10.82
N GLY A 131 11.30 9.91 10.22
CA GLY A 131 11.42 8.56 10.75
C GLY A 131 12.76 7.94 10.38
N ALA A 132 12.97 6.67 10.70
CA ALA A 132 14.27 6.01 10.49
C ALA A 132 14.50 5.64 9.01
N LEU A 133 13.48 5.09 8.35
CA LEU A 133 13.53 4.63 6.95
C LEU A 133 12.22 4.92 6.23
N VAL A 134 11.12 4.65 6.91
CA VAL A 134 9.80 5.18 6.57
C VAL A 134 9.54 6.42 7.45
N PRO A 135 8.77 7.40 6.95
CA PRO A 135 8.34 8.54 7.76
C PRO A 135 7.56 8.06 8.98
N SER A 136 7.65 8.76 10.11
CA SER A 136 6.86 8.40 11.30
C SER A 136 5.39 8.77 11.18
N LYS A 137 5.08 9.76 10.35
CA LYS A 137 3.72 10.18 9.97
C LYS A 137 3.71 10.69 8.53
N VAL A 138 2.62 10.45 7.82
CA VAL A 138 2.33 11.03 6.50
C VAL A 138 0.86 11.46 6.46
N GLY A 139 0.62 12.70 6.05
CA GLY A 139 -0.72 13.19 5.76
C GLY A 139 -1.12 12.87 4.32
N LEU A 140 -2.27 12.24 4.17
CA LEU A 140 -2.83 11.81 2.91
C LEU A 140 -4.26 12.32 2.75
N LYS A 141 -4.74 12.35 1.51
CA LYS A 141 -6.16 12.43 1.19
C LYS A 141 -6.47 11.38 0.13
N ALA A 142 -7.69 10.86 0.17
CA ALA A 142 -8.13 9.80 -0.74
C ALA A 142 -9.22 10.36 -1.64
N ARG A 143 -8.94 10.47 -2.94
CA ARG A 143 -9.93 10.82 -3.97
C ARG A 143 -10.68 9.57 -4.37
N LEU A 144 -12.00 9.59 -4.27
CA LEU A 144 -12.87 8.53 -4.77
C LEU A 144 -13.22 8.83 -6.23
N ILE A 145 -13.00 7.84 -7.11
CA ILE A 145 -13.15 7.97 -8.56
C ILE A 145 -14.15 6.92 -9.05
N GLY A 146 -15.15 7.35 -9.81
CA GLY A 146 -16.16 6.46 -10.34
C GLY A 146 -17.46 7.18 -10.69
N ASP A 147 -18.38 6.46 -11.32
CA ASP A 147 -19.64 7.02 -11.78
C ASP A 147 -20.50 7.51 -10.61
N GLY A 148 -21.10 8.69 -10.81
CA GLY A 148 -21.98 9.35 -9.84
C GLY A 148 -21.27 10.02 -8.66
N LEU A 149 -19.94 9.89 -8.50
CA LEU A 149 -19.22 10.49 -7.38
C LEU A 149 -18.95 11.99 -7.55
N GLY A 150 -18.86 12.45 -8.79
CA GLY A 150 -18.33 13.77 -9.13
C GLY A 150 -16.81 13.85 -9.05
N ALA A 151 -16.25 14.92 -9.60
CA ALA A 151 -14.79 15.06 -9.72
C ALA A 151 -14.07 15.33 -8.37
N ASN A 152 -14.81 15.81 -7.36
CA ASN A 152 -14.27 16.37 -6.12
C ASN A 152 -14.64 15.54 -4.87
N CYS A 153 -14.90 14.24 -5.02
CA CYS A 153 -15.22 13.37 -3.90
C CYS A 153 -13.95 12.92 -3.16
N TYR A 154 -13.73 13.42 -1.94
CA TYR A 154 -12.51 13.18 -1.16
C TYR A 154 -12.80 12.77 0.29
N ILE A 155 -11.96 11.88 0.83
CA ILE A 155 -11.82 11.61 2.26
C ILE A 155 -10.53 12.29 2.73
N GLY A 156 -10.65 13.18 3.72
CA GLY A 156 -9.58 14.08 4.15
C GLY A 156 -9.39 15.25 3.18
N SER A 157 -8.52 16.18 3.56
CA SER A 157 -8.17 17.36 2.78
C SER A 157 -6.74 17.82 3.10
N ASP A 158 -6.24 18.83 2.40
CA ASP A 158 -4.92 19.40 2.70
C ASP A 158 -4.85 20.05 4.09
N THR A 159 -5.99 20.51 4.63
CA THR A 159 -6.09 21.12 5.96
C THR A 159 -6.53 20.16 7.06
N ALA A 160 -7.13 19.03 6.69
CA ALA A 160 -7.56 17.96 7.59
C ALA A 160 -7.15 16.60 6.97
N PRO A 161 -5.85 16.27 6.98
CA PRO A 161 -5.36 15.06 6.34
C PRO A 161 -5.79 13.80 7.09
N VAL A 162 -5.90 12.69 6.35
CA VAL A 162 -5.84 11.34 6.92
C VAL A 162 -4.38 11.05 7.27
N VAL A 163 -4.08 11.00 8.57
CA VAL A 163 -2.72 10.77 9.06
C VAL A 163 -2.46 9.28 9.20
N ILE A 164 -1.49 8.78 8.44
CA ILE A 164 -0.97 7.41 8.56
C ILE A 164 0.31 7.44 9.40
N ALA A 165 0.39 6.57 10.40
CA ALA A 165 1.54 6.35 11.26
C ALA A 165 2.12 4.95 11.02
N PRO A 166 2.94 4.78 9.97
CA PRO A 166 3.36 3.47 9.52
C PRO A 166 4.29 2.76 10.52
N ARG A 167 4.07 1.46 10.68
CA ARG A 167 4.92 0.53 11.42
C ARG A 167 5.64 -0.40 10.45
N ILE A 168 6.91 -0.69 10.76
CA ILE A 168 7.75 -1.55 9.92
C ILE A 168 7.78 -2.96 10.52
N GLN A 169 7.41 -3.95 9.72
CA GLN A 169 7.76 -5.34 9.93
C GLN A 169 8.83 -5.72 8.90
N TRP A 170 10.03 -5.98 9.40
CA TRP A 170 11.18 -6.31 8.57
C TRP A 170 11.00 -7.63 7.84
N THR A 171 11.44 -7.64 6.58
CA THR A 171 11.50 -8.85 5.75
C THR A 171 12.92 -9.06 5.25
N LEU A 172 13.24 -10.28 4.84
CA LEU A 172 14.56 -10.58 4.29
C LEU A 172 14.82 -9.70 3.05
N PRO A 173 16.05 -9.17 2.91
CA PRO A 173 16.42 -8.44 1.71
C PRO A 173 16.39 -9.38 0.50
N TRP A 174 16.16 -8.79 -0.67
CA TRP A 174 16.09 -9.54 -1.93
C TRP A 174 17.02 -8.95 -2.98
N LEU A 175 17.45 -9.79 -3.93
CA LEU A 175 18.28 -9.38 -5.05
C LEU A 175 17.38 -9.23 -6.29
N VAL A 176 17.27 -8.03 -6.83
CA VAL A 176 16.52 -7.77 -8.07
C VAL A 176 17.45 -7.16 -9.09
N SER A 177 17.61 -7.82 -10.24
CA SER A 177 18.50 -7.38 -11.32
C SER A 177 19.92 -7.08 -10.82
N GLY A 178 20.45 -7.92 -9.93
CA GLY A 178 21.79 -7.76 -9.35
C GLY A 178 21.92 -6.68 -8.27
N LYS A 179 20.84 -5.99 -7.92
CA LYS A 179 20.82 -4.97 -6.86
C LYS A 179 20.17 -5.52 -5.60
N LEU A 180 20.87 -5.40 -4.47
CA LEU A 180 20.30 -5.68 -3.15
C LEU A 180 19.32 -4.56 -2.80
N LEU A 181 18.08 -4.91 -2.52
CA LEU A 181 17.04 -3.98 -2.12
C LEU A 181 16.56 -4.31 -0.71
N THR A 182 16.32 -3.27 0.07
CA THR A 182 15.66 -3.39 1.36
C THR A 182 14.18 -3.63 1.12
N ARG A 183 13.66 -4.75 1.64
CA ARG A 183 12.24 -5.07 1.60
C ARG A 183 11.66 -4.96 3.01
N ALA A 184 10.52 -4.31 3.13
CA ALA A 184 9.80 -4.25 4.39
C ALA A 184 8.30 -4.33 4.16
N LYS A 185 7.61 -5.06 5.05
CA LYS A 185 6.16 -4.91 5.17
C LYS A 185 5.91 -3.67 6.04
N VAL A 186 5.13 -2.74 5.53
CA VAL A 186 4.77 -1.51 6.24
C VAL A 186 3.26 -1.51 6.40
N TYR A 187 2.79 -1.20 7.60
CA TYR A 187 1.37 -1.26 7.91
C TYR A 187 0.95 -0.21 8.93
N ASP A 188 -0.33 0.14 8.88
CA ASP A 188 -1.03 0.94 9.88
C ASP A 188 -2.45 0.37 10.04
N ASP A 189 -2.84 0.06 11.26
CA ASP A 189 -4.11 -0.56 11.66
C ASP A 189 -4.95 0.35 12.56
N VAL A 190 -4.52 1.59 12.78
CA VAL A 190 -5.12 2.51 13.76
C VAL A 190 -5.33 3.94 13.23
N PHE A 191 -5.44 4.13 11.92
CA PHE A 191 -5.73 5.46 11.36
C PHE A 191 -7.24 5.75 11.32
N ALA A 192 -7.61 7.00 11.60
CA ALA A 192 -8.99 7.46 11.51
C ALA A 192 -9.26 8.12 10.15
N ILE A 193 -10.50 8.02 9.69
CA ILE A 193 -10.99 8.75 8.51
C ILE A 193 -12.27 9.49 8.87
N ASP A 194 -12.44 10.66 8.28
CA ASP A 194 -13.67 11.43 8.39
C ASP A 194 -14.61 11.13 7.20
N TRP A 195 -15.77 11.77 7.18
CA TRP A 195 -16.72 11.69 6.08
C TRP A 195 -16.11 12.14 4.75
N ALA A 196 -16.56 11.51 3.67
CA ALA A 196 -16.26 11.98 2.33
C ALA A 196 -16.98 13.32 2.08
N THR A 197 -16.26 14.26 1.47
CA THR A 197 -16.73 15.61 1.15
C THR A 197 -16.63 15.86 -0.36
N GLY A 198 -17.41 16.81 -0.87
CA GLY A 198 -17.40 17.19 -2.29
C GLY A 198 -17.97 16.16 -3.27
N CYS A 199 -18.61 15.11 -2.75
CA CYS A 199 -19.27 14.08 -3.55
C CYS A 199 -20.65 14.53 -4.06
N GLU A 200 -21.02 14.13 -5.28
CA GLU A 200 -22.32 14.44 -5.88
C GLU A 200 -23.49 13.64 -5.29
N ASN A 201 -23.20 12.55 -4.57
CA ASN A 201 -24.20 11.76 -3.89
C ASN A 201 -23.70 11.28 -2.50
N GLN A 202 -24.61 10.76 -1.68
CA GLN A 202 -24.33 10.35 -0.29
C GLN A 202 -23.80 8.91 -0.15
N LEU A 203 -23.78 8.11 -1.22
CA LEU A 203 -23.42 6.70 -1.19
C LEU A 203 -22.00 6.45 -0.63
N PRO A 204 -20.95 7.26 -0.92
CA PRO A 204 -19.65 7.12 -0.27
C PRO A 204 -19.74 7.16 1.26
N ASN A 205 -20.58 8.04 1.80
CA ASN A 205 -20.78 8.18 3.24
C ASN A 205 -21.61 7.02 3.82
N VAL A 206 -22.54 6.45 3.04
CA VAL A 206 -23.28 5.25 3.46
C VAL A 206 -22.37 4.01 3.50
N LEU A 207 -21.51 3.83 2.49
CA LEU A 207 -20.67 2.63 2.35
C LEU A 207 -19.40 2.67 3.22
N ILE A 208 -18.69 3.80 3.16
CA ILE A 208 -17.44 4.04 3.90
C ILE A 208 -17.81 4.78 5.20
N GLY A 209 -18.27 6.03 5.08
CA GLY A 209 -18.57 6.90 6.21
C GLY A 209 -17.36 7.21 7.10
N ALA A 210 -17.58 7.96 8.18
CA ALA A 210 -16.53 8.19 9.16
C ALA A 210 -16.19 6.89 9.91
N ALA A 211 -14.92 6.74 10.27
CA ALA A 211 -14.44 5.60 11.03
C ALA A 211 -13.32 5.99 11.99
N ASN A 212 -13.42 5.44 13.21
CA ASN A 212 -12.35 5.54 14.19
C ASN A 212 -11.15 4.65 13.79
N ALA A 213 -10.04 4.84 14.51
CA ALA A 213 -8.76 4.18 14.32
C ALA A 213 -8.87 2.67 14.01
N THR A 214 -9.70 1.92 14.72
CA THR A 214 -9.66 0.45 14.72
C THR A 214 -10.35 -0.22 13.51
N SER A 215 -11.00 0.56 12.64
CA SER A 215 -11.76 0.02 11.51
C SER A 215 -11.02 0.10 10.18
N ASN A 216 -9.90 0.81 10.15
CA ASN A 216 -9.12 1.03 8.94
C ASN A 216 -7.80 0.26 9.00
N HIS A 217 -7.34 -0.16 7.83
CA HIS A 217 -6.11 -0.92 7.73
C HIS A 217 -5.38 -0.57 6.44
N PHE A 218 -4.08 -0.41 6.54
CA PHE A 218 -3.18 -0.26 5.43
C PHE A 218 -2.07 -1.28 5.65
N ASP A 219 -1.77 -2.08 4.64
CA ASP A 219 -0.54 -2.85 4.61
C ASP A 219 -0.01 -2.96 3.18
N ALA A 220 1.29 -2.82 3.04
CA ALA A 220 1.96 -2.95 1.76
C ALA A 220 3.38 -3.49 1.93
N THR A 221 3.86 -4.22 0.92
CA THR A 221 5.26 -4.57 0.80
C THR A 221 5.98 -3.46 0.05
N TRP A 222 6.97 -2.84 0.68
CA TRP A 222 7.76 -1.78 0.09
C TRP A 222 9.16 -2.27 -0.26
N ALA A 223 9.59 -1.95 -1.47
CA ALA A 223 11.00 -1.87 -1.82
C ALA A 223 11.52 -0.47 -1.45
N ILE A 224 12.52 -0.41 -0.58
CA ILE A 224 13.08 0.82 -0.05
C ILE A 224 14.48 1.01 -0.59
N ARG A 225 14.71 2.18 -1.18
CA ARG A 225 16.02 2.65 -1.64
C ARG A 225 16.33 3.99 -1.01
N HIS A 226 17.61 4.29 -0.88
CA HIS A 226 18.03 5.59 -0.38
C HIS A 226 19.26 6.12 -1.11
N LYS A 227 19.44 7.44 -1.05
CA LYS A 227 20.60 8.18 -1.57
C LYS A 227 20.90 9.37 -0.66
N THR A 228 22.15 9.48 -0.23
CA THR A 228 22.61 10.56 0.67
C THR A 228 23.28 11.69 -0.13
N PHE A 229 23.14 12.93 0.34
CA PHE A 229 23.62 14.17 -0.30
C PHE A 229 24.48 15.04 0.63
#